data_AF-A0A955Y5T6-F1
#
_entry.id   AF-A0A955Y5T6-F1
#
_cell.length_a   1.000
_cell.length_b   1.000
_cell.length_c   1.000
_cell.angle_alpha   90.00
_cell.angle_beta   90.00
_cell.angle_gamma   90.00
#
_symmetry.space_group_name_H-M   'P 1'
#
loop_
_entity.id
_entity.type
_entity.pdbx_description
1 polymer ?
#
loop_
_entity_poly.entity_id
_entity_poly.type
_entity_poly.pdbx_seq_one_letter_code
_entity_poly.pdbx_strand_id
1 'polypeptide(L)'
;MVDIHAYTGPVLVTLATILVYYLFQGHVARVKTRLARDYAARGEKFDRYFGDDREMLAADRIQLNMLEHMPGFLVLLWLNAAFVSPSSATIAGGIWLAARVAYPFLMGGRLGRGIKASILLATLPGYLVILWFVVALVLQLLR
;
A
#
# COMPACT_ATOMS: atom_id res chain seq x y z
N MET A 1 10.52 30.23 -8.78
CA MET A 1 11.26 28.98 -8.49
C MET A 1 10.42 28.23 -7.47
N VAL A 2 10.10 26.94 -7.70
CA VAL A 2 9.32 26.15 -6.72
C VAL A 2 10.22 25.89 -5.52
N ASP A 3 9.82 26.33 -4.33
CA ASP A 3 10.55 26.06 -3.11
C ASP A 3 10.31 24.61 -2.67
N ILE A 4 11.36 23.79 -2.70
CA ILE A 4 11.29 22.39 -2.28
C ILE A 4 10.89 22.25 -0.81
N HIS A 5 11.21 23.24 0.03
CA HIS A 5 10.90 23.20 1.45
C HIS A 5 9.39 23.20 1.70
N ALA A 6 8.60 23.89 0.87
CA ALA A 6 7.15 23.89 0.93
C ALA A 6 6.53 22.50 0.64
N TYR A 7 7.26 21.62 -0.06
CA TYR A 7 6.82 20.28 -0.46
C TYR A 7 7.54 19.16 0.30
N THR A 8 8.27 19.49 1.37
CA THR A 8 8.98 18.49 2.17
C THR A 8 8.06 17.35 2.62
N GLY A 9 6.85 17.67 3.09
CA GLY A 9 5.88 16.68 3.56
C GLY A 9 5.43 15.67 2.48
N PRO A 10 4.89 16.11 1.33
CA PRO A 10 4.51 15.18 0.25
C PRO A 10 5.69 14.37 -0.32
N VAL A 11 6.89 14.96 -0.35
CA VAL A 11 8.13 14.24 -0.71
C VAL A 11 8.40 13.10 0.26
N LEU A 12 8.38 13.36 1.57
CA LEU A 12 8.59 12.33 2.60
C LEU A 12 7.54 11.21 2.52
N VAL A 13 6.27 11.56 2.32
CA VAL A 13 5.20 10.57 2.12
C VAL A 13 5.48 9.72 0.89
N THR A 14 5.92 10.32 -0.21
CA THR A 14 6.26 9.59 -1.45
C THR A 14 7.43 8.63 -1.23
N LEU A 15 8.52 9.11 -0.62
CA LEU A 15 9.70 8.28 -0.32
C LEU A 15 9.35 7.11 0.60
N ALA A 16 8.57 7.37 1.66
CA ALA A 16 8.12 6.34 2.57
C ALA A 16 7.15 5.34 1.89
N THR A 17 6.28 5.81 1.00
CA THR A 17 5.41 4.95 0.17
C THR A 17 6.23 4.00 -0.70
N ILE A 18 7.26 4.51 -1.39
CA ILE A 18 8.16 3.71 -2.23
C ILE A 18 8.96 2.72 -1.37
N LEU A 19 9.45 3.15 -0.20
CA LEU A 19 10.15 2.27 0.73
C LEU A 19 9.25 1.10 1.16
N VAL A 20 8.02 1.38 1.60
CA VAL A 20 7.06 0.34 2.02
C VAL A 20 6.74 -0.62 0.87
N TYR A 21 6.57 -0.11 -0.36
CA TYR A 21 6.39 -0.93 -1.54
C TYR A 21 7.55 -1.94 -1.73
N TYR A 22 8.80 -1.49 -1.63
CA TYR A 22 9.96 -2.38 -1.76
C TYR A 22 10.13 -3.32 -0.56
N LEU A 23 9.73 -2.91 0.66
CA LEU A 23 9.70 -3.80 1.82
C LEU A 23 8.70 -4.94 1.60
N PHE A 24 7.52 -4.66 1.05
CA PHE A 24 6.54 -5.69 0.70
C PHE A 24 7.03 -6.60 -0.43
N GLN A 25 7.68 -6.03 -1.46
CA GLN A 25 8.34 -6.83 -2.49
C GLN A 25 9.42 -7.76 -1.92
N GLY A 26 10.24 -7.26 -0.99
CA GLY A 26 11.24 -8.05 -0.28
C GLY A 26 10.64 -9.14 0.59
N HIS A 27 9.50 -8.86 1.25
CA HIS A 27 8.74 -9.85 2.01
C HIS A 27 8.27 -11.01 1.12
N VAL A 28 7.69 -10.71 -0.05
CA VAL A 28 7.30 -11.71 -1.05
C VAL A 28 8.50 -12.58 -1.46
N ALA A 29 9.64 -11.96 -1.76
CA ALA A 29 10.86 -12.69 -2.13
C ALA A 29 11.32 -13.63 -0.99
N ARG A 30 11.33 -13.15 0.26
CA ARG A 30 11.70 -13.93 1.44
C ARG A 30 10.78 -15.13 1.65
N VAL A 31 9.46 -14.92 1.59
CA VAL A 31 8.46 -15.99 1.75
C VAL A 31 8.63 -17.04 0.66
N LYS A 32 8.74 -16.60 -0.60
CA LYS A 32 8.98 -17.49 -1.75
C LYS A 32 10.22 -18.36 -1.56
N THR A 33 11.37 -17.75 -1.20
CA THR A 33 12.62 -18.49 -1.03
C THR A 33 12.55 -19.47 0.14
N ARG A 34 11.89 -19.10 1.24
CA ARG A 34 11.70 -20.00 2.38
C ARG A 34 10.81 -21.18 1.98
N LEU A 35 9.63 -20.93 1.39
CA LEU A 35 8.71 -21.99 0.97
C LEU A 35 9.35 -22.93 -0.04
N ALA A 36 10.10 -22.42 -1.02
CA ALA A 36 10.80 -23.27 -1.98
C ALA A 36 11.77 -24.26 -1.30
N ARG A 37 12.46 -23.82 -0.23
CA ARG A 37 13.33 -24.70 0.58
C ARG A 37 12.53 -25.72 1.37
N ASP A 38 11.44 -25.29 2.00
CA ASP A 38 10.59 -26.15 2.85
C ASP A 38 9.93 -27.26 2.02
N TYR A 39 9.45 -26.95 0.82
CA TYR A 39 8.89 -27.92 -0.12
C TYR A 39 9.94 -28.89 -0.63
N ALA A 40 11.12 -28.39 -1.02
CA ALA A 40 12.23 -29.24 -1.46
C ALA A 40 12.69 -30.23 -0.37
N ALA A 41 12.72 -29.79 0.89
CA ALA A 41 13.03 -30.66 2.03
C ALA A 41 11.98 -31.79 2.25
N ARG A 42 10.73 -31.57 1.83
CA ARG A 42 9.67 -32.58 1.84
C ARG A 42 9.60 -33.44 0.57
N GLY A 43 10.46 -33.19 -0.42
CA GLY A 43 10.39 -33.84 -1.73
C GLY A 43 9.17 -33.40 -2.56
N GLU A 44 8.54 -32.28 -2.20
CA GLU A 44 7.38 -31.71 -2.88
C GLU A 44 7.82 -30.61 -3.87
N LYS A 45 7.04 -30.43 -4.94
CA LYS A 45 7.25 -29.33 -5.88
C LYS A 45 6.53 -28.08 -5.37
N PHE A 46 7.27 -27.00 -5.13
CA PHE A 46 6.67 -25.68 -4.89
C PHE A 46 6.21 -25.07 -6.21
N ASP A 47 4.91 -24.78 -6.32
CA ASP A 47 4.35 -23.99 -7.41
C ASP A 47 3.88 -22.64 -6.88
N ARG A 48 4.46 -21.55 -7.39
CA ARG A 48 4.10 -20.19 -7.00
C ARG A 48 2.77 -19.75 -7.60
N TYR A 49 2.51 -20.11 -8.85
CA TYR A 49 1.46 -19.50 -9.66
C TYR A 49 0.17 -20.31 -9.62
N PHE A 50 0.28 -21.64 -9.53
CA PHE A 50 -0.86 -22.55 -9.52
C PHE A 50 -0.98 -23.31 -8.18
N GLY A 51 -0.14 -23.02 -7.20
CA GLY A 51 -0.19 -23.61 -5.87
C GLY A 51 -1.10 -22.84 -4.90
N ASP A 52 -1.72 -23.57 -3.97
CA ASP A 52 -2.62 -23.03 -2.94
C ASP A 52 -1.90 -22.73 -1.61
N ASP A 53 -0.58 -22.47 -1.64
CA ASP A 53 0.16 -22.15 -0.42
C ASP A 53 -0.36 -20.82 0.17
N ARG A 54 -1.06 -20.93 1.29
CA ARG A 54 -1.78 -19.83 1.92
C ARG A 54 -0.87 -18.72 2.43
N GLU A 55 0.41 -19.00 2.66
CA GLU A 55 1.39 -18.00 3.07
C GLU A 55 1.94 -17.26 1.84
N MET A 56 2.20 -17.96 0.74
CA MET A 56 2.54 -17.33 -0.54
C MET A 56 1.41 -16.40 -1.02
N LEU A 57 0.16 -16.89 -0.98
CA LEU A 57 -1.03 -16.11 -1.36
C LEU A 57 -1.21 -14.86 -0.49
N ALA A 58 -0.93 -14.96 0.82
CA ALA A 58 -0.98 -13.80 1.72
C ALA A 58 0.09 -12.75 1.35
N ALA A 59 1.33 -13.20 1.13
CA ALA A 59 2.43 -12.31 0.75
C ALA A 59 2.17 -11.60 -0.58
N ASP A 60 1.72 -12.32 -1.60
CA ASP A 60 1.36 -11.73 -2.90
C ASP A 60 0.19 -10.75 -2.74
N ARG A 61 -0.83 -11.06 -1.91
CA ARG A 61 -1.98 -10.16 -1.71
C ARG A 61 -1.60 -8.85 -1.02
N ILE A 62 -0.69 -8.90 -0.05
CA ILE A 62 -0.14 -7.70 0.61
C ILE A 62 0.50 -6.79 -0.43
N GLN A 63 1.36 -7.34 -1.29
CA GLN A 63 2.08 -6.54 -2.26
C GLN A 63 1.19 -6.06 -3.42
N LEU A 64 0.29 -6.92 -3.92
CA LEU A 64 -0.67 -6.52 -4.95
C LEU A 64 -1.58 -5.41 -4.47
N ASN A 65 -2.06 -5.46 -3.22
CA ASN A 65 -2.90 -4.39 -2.69
C ASN A 65 -2.16 -3.03 -2.67
N MET A 66 -0.88 -3.03 -2.30
CA MET A 66 -0.06 -1.81 -2.35
C MET A 66 0.10 -1.33 -3.80
N LEU A 67 0.46 -2.23 -4.71
CA LEU A 67 0.68 -1.91 -6.13
C LEU A 67 -0.59 -1.37 -6.82
N GLU A 68 -1.76 -1.94 -6.55
CA GLU A 68 -3.03 -1.53 -7.16
C GLU A 68 -3.43 -0.11 -6.76
N HIS A 69 -3.19 0.29 -5.50
CA HIS A 69 -3.65 1.58 -5.01
C HIS A 69 -2.60 2.70 -5.09
N MET A 70 -1.31 2.35 -5.14
CA MET A 70 -0.22 3.33 -5.11
C MET A 70 -0.25 4.34 -6.27
N PRO A 71 -0.46 3.96 -7.55
CA PRO A 71 -0.45 4.92 -8.66
C PRO A 71 -1.50 6.01 -8.51
N GLY A 72 -2.76 5.63 -8.25
CA GLY A 72 -3.86 6.58 -8.06
C GLY A 72 -3.64 7.47 -6.85
N PHE A 73 -3.13 6.90 -5.75
CA PHE A 73 -2.76 7.67 -4.56
C PHE A 73 -1.69 8.72 -4.84
N LEU A 74 -0.56 8.35 -5.46
CA LEU A 74 0.55 9.27 -5.69
C LEU A 74 0.14 10.41 -6.62
N VAL A 75 -0.62 10.12 -7.68
CA VAL A 75 -1.15 11.16 -8.58
C VAL A 75 -2.01 12.15 -7.79
N LEU A 76 -2.96 11.65 -6.99
CA LEU A 76 -3.85 12.52 -6.21
C LEU A 76 -3.14 13.29 -5.09
N LEU A 77 -2.14 12.68 -4.45
CA LEU A 77 -1.29 13.33 -3.44
C LEU A 77 -0.61 14.56 -4.03
N TRP A 78 0.02 14.41 -5.19
CA TRP A 78 0.77 15.49 -5.84
C TRP A 78 -0.14 16.55 -6.44
N LEU A 79 -1.29 16.19 -7.01
CA LEU A 79 -2.30 17.16 -7.43
C LEU A 79 -2.80 17.98 -6.23
N ASN A 80 -3.09 17.34 -5.10
CA ASN A 80 -3.53 18.07 -3.90
C ASN A 80 -2.41 18.93 -3.31
N ALA A 81 -1.17 18.46 -3.31
CA ALA A 81 -0.03 19.26 -2.86
C ALA A 81 0.14 20.51 -3.72
N ALA A 82 0.01 20.39 -5.04
CA ALA A 82 0.21 21.47 -5.98
C ALA A 82 -0.95 22.48 -6.00
N PHE A 83 -2.20 21.99 -5.99
CA PHE A 83 -3.36 22.84 -6.25
C PHE A 83 -4.21 23.16 -5.01
N VAL A 84 -4.10 22.36 -3.94
CA VAL A 84 -4.92 22.55 -2.73
C VAL A 84 -4.08 23.02 -1.55
N SER A 85 -3.18 22.17 -1.03
CA SER A 85 -2.30 22.49 0.08
C SER A 85 -1.26 21.38 0.30
N PRO A 86 0.05 21.69 0.32
CA PRO A 86 1.08 20.72 0.69
C PRO A 86 0.88 20.13 2.08
N SER A 87 0.44 20.94 3.06
CA SER A 87 0.20 20.49 4.42
C SER A 87 -0.98 19.51 4.51
N SER A 88 -2.11 19.81 3.85
CA SER A 88 -3.24 18.89 3.79
C SER A 88 -2.88 17.58 3.10
N ALA A 89 -2.16 17.66 1.98
CA ALA A 89 -1.65 16.50 1.25
C ALA A 89 -0.74 15.62 2.11
N THR A 90 0.12 16.24 2.93
CA THR A 90 1.02 15.52 3.86
C THR A 90 0.23 14.73 4.90
N ILE A 91 -0.73 15.37 5.57
CA ILE A 91 -1.50 14.72 6.65
C ILE A 91 -2.33 13.56 6.08
N ALA A 92 -3.10 13.82 5.02
CA ALA A 92 -3.94 12.80 4.40
C ALA A 92 -3.07 11.66 3.79
N GLY A 93 -1.95 12.02 3.16
CA GLY A 93 -0.98 11.06 2.63
C GLY A 93 -0.37 10.17 3.72
N GLY A 94 -0.02 10.75 4.87
CA GLY A 94 0.45 10.00 6.04
C GLY A 94 -0.58 9.01 6.57
N ILE A 95 -1.86 9.41 6.65
CA ILE A 95 -2.95 8.52 7.06
C ILE A 95 -3.09 7.34 6.09
N TRP A 96 -3.08 7.61 4.78
CA TRP A 96 -3.15 6.56 3.76
C TRP A 96 -1.99 5.58 3.88
N LEU A 97 -0.77 6.09 4.06
CA LEU A 97 0.42 5.25 4.20
C LEU A 97 0.37 4.39 5.48
N ALA A 98 -0.03 4.98 6.61
CA ALA A 98 -0.21 4.24 7.86
C ALA A 98 -1.21 3.09 7.70
N ALA A 99 -2.31 3.33 6.98
CA ALA A 99 -3.30 2.31 6.69
C ALA A 99 -2.73 1.16 5.83
N ARG A 100 -1.86 1.46 4.85
CA ARG A 100 -1.14 0.44 4.06
C ARG A 100 -0.15 -0.35 4.88
N VAL A 101 0.57 0.29 5.79
CA VAL A 101 1.50 -0.39 6.72
C VAL A 101 0.72 -1.29 7.69
N ALA A 102 -0.48 -0.90 8.12
CA ALA A 102 -1.32 -1.72 9.00
C ALA A 102 -1.91 -2.97 8.31
N TYR A 103 -2.08 -2.93 6.99
CA TYR A 103 -2.77 -3.97 6.21
C TYR A 103 -2.22 -5.40 6.39
N PRO A 104 -0.89 -5.66 6.29
CA PRO A 104 -0.33 -6.99 6.53
C PRO A 104 -0.64 -7.54 7.91
N PHE A 105 -0.60 -6.69 8.94
CA PHE A 105 -0.83 -7.10 10.33
C PHE A 105 -2.30 -7.46 10.57
N LEU A 106 -3.23 -6.72 9.95
CA LEU A 106 -4.66 -6.98 10.05
C LEU A 106 -5.13 -8.19 9.23
N MET A 107 -4.46 -8.46 8.11
CA MET A 107 -4.68 -9.66 7.30
C MET A 107 -4.09 -10.91 7.96
N GLY A 108 -2.88 -10.80 8.51
CA GLY A 108 -2.08 -11.91 9.04
C GLY A 108 -1.32 -12.66 7.93
N GLY A 109 -0.36 -13.50 8.34
CA GLY A 109 0.59 -14.17 7.42
C GLY A 109 0.05 -15.37 6.64
N ARG A 110 -1.22 -15.73 6.78
CA ARG A 110 -1.85 -16.83 6.01
C ARG A 110 -3.25 -16.43 5.58
N LEU A 111 -3.53 -16.53 4.29
CA LEU A 111 -4.81 -16.09 3.74
C LEU A 111 -5.93 -17.06 4.15
N GLY A 112 -7.00 -16.55 4.75
CA GLY A 112 -8.21 -17.30 5.12
C GLY A 112 -8.95 -17.88 3.92
N ARG A 113 -9.91 -18.80 4.14
CA ARG A 113 -10.94 -19.14 3.13
C ARG A 113 -11.98 -18.02 2.95
N GLY A 114 -11.93 -16.96 3.77
CA GLY A 114 -12.81 -15.79 3.69
C GLY A 114 -12.05 -14.49 3.99
N ILE A 115 -12.67 -13.36 3.64
CA ILE A 115 -12.13 -12.02 3.88
C ILE A 115 -12.32 -11.68 5.35
N LYS A 116 -11.23 -11.36 6.06
CA LYS A 116 -11.32 -10.89 7.45
C LYS A 116 -11.87 -9.47 7.47
N ALA A 117 -12.90 -9.23 8.27
CA ALA A 117 -13.46 -7.88 8.47
C ALA A 117 -12.42 -6.87 8.99
N SER A 118 -11.38 -7.33 9.71
CA SER A 118 -10.26 -6.50 10.15
C SER A 118 -9.52 -5.81 9.00
N ILE A 119 -9.54 -6.35 7.79
CA ILE A 119 -8.94 -5.74 6.60
C ILE A 119 -9.62 -4.40 6.28
N LEU A 120 -10.92 -4.26 6.59
CA LEU A 120 -11.66 -3.02 6.38
C LEU A 120 -11.09 -1.86 7.20
N LEU A 121 -10.48 -2.14 8.35
CA LEU A 121 -9.85 -1.11 9.19
C LEU A 121 -8.62 -0.49 8.51
N ALA A 122 -7.97 -1.20 7.59
CA ALA A 122 -6.88 -0.66 6.75
C ALA A 122 -7.38 -0.08 5.42
N THR A 123 -8.41 -0.66 4.81
CA THR A 123 -8.86 -0.20 3.48
C THR A 123 -9.77 1.02 3.56
N LEU A 124 -10.66 1.12 4.55
CA LEU A 124 -11.57 2.26 4.68
C LEU A 124 -10.85 3.60 4.85
N PRO A 125 -9.86 3.76 5.75
CA PRO A 125 -9.14 5.03 5.85
C PRO A 125 -8.44 5.42 4.55
N GLY A 126 -7.87 4.43 3.84
CA GLY A 126 -7.27 4.65 2.53
C GLY A 126 -8.28 5.19 1.50
N TYR A 127 -9.49 4.63 1.45
CA TYR A 127 -10.55 5.11 0.55
C TYR A 127 -11.06 6.50 0.93
N LEU A 128 -11.18 6.79 2.23
CA LEU A 128 -11.58 8.11 2.70
C LEU A 128 -10.55 9.19 2.32
N VAL A 129 -9.25 8.87 2.37
CA VAL A 129 -8.20 9.78 1.88
C VAL A 129 -8.31 10.02 0.38
N ILE A 130 -8.54 8.97 -0.42
CA ILE A 130 -8.72 9.12 -1.87
C ILE A 130 -9.95 9.98 -2.18
N LEU A 131 -11.07 9.72 -1.49
CA LEU A 131 -12.29 10.51 -1.64
C LEU A 131 -12.06 11.98 -1.26
N TRP A 132 -11.37 12.22 -0.13
CA TRP A 132 -10.97 13.55 0.29
C TRP A 132 -10.16 14.29 -0.78
N PHE A 133 -9.14 13.63 -1.34
CA PHE A 133 -8.31 14.22 -2.39
C PHE A 133 -9.11 14.58 -3.64
N VAL A 134 -10.06 13.74 -4.05
CA VAL A 134 -10.93 14.02 -5.20
C VAL A 134 -11.85 15.21 -4.90
N VAL A 135 -12.53 15.20 -3.76
CA VAL A 135 -13.46 16.28 -3.37
C VAL A 135 -12.74 17.61 -3.22
N ALA A 136 -11.58 17.63 -2.56
CA ALA A 136 -10.80 18.84 -2.37
C ALA A 136 -10.34 19.46 -3.70
N LEU A 137 -9.93 18.64 -4.67
CA LEU A 137 -9.60 19.11 -6.02
C LEU A 137 -10.81 19.66 -6.76
N VAL A 138 -11.95 18.97 -6.72
CA VAL A 138 -13.19 19.45 -7.35
C VAL A 138 -13.61 20.79 -6.75
N LEU A 139 -13.59 20.93 -5.43
CA LEU A 139 -13.91 22.20 -4.76
C LEU A 139 -12.94 23.32 -5.14
N GLN A 140 -11.66 23.00 -5.35
CA GLN A 140 -10.67 23.97 -5.78
C GLN A 140 -10.89 24.43 -7.23
N LEU A 141 -11.42 23.56 -8.11
CA LEU A 141 -11.76 23.91 -9.49
C LEU A 141 -13.03 24.75 -9.62
N LEU A 142 -13.92 24.70 -8.62
CA LEU A 142 -15.18 25.45 -8.60
C LEU A 142 -15.04 26.85 -7.98
N ARG A 143 -13.88 27.18 -7.45
CA ARG A 143 -13.56 28.51 -6.88
C ARG A 143 -12.92 29.39 -7.94
#